data_AF-A0A957TAV6-F1
#
_entry.id   AF-A0A957TAV6-F1
#
_cell.length_a   1.000
_cell.length_b   1.000
_cell.length_c   1.000
_cell.angle_alpha   90.00
_cell.angle_beta   90.00
_cell.angle_gamma   90.00
#
_symmetry.space_group_name_H-M   'P 1'
#
loop_
_entity.id
_entity.type
_entity.pdbx_description
1 polymer ?
#
loop_
_entity_poly.entity_id
_entity_poly.type
_entity_poly.pdbx_seq_one_letter_code
_entity_poly.pdbx_strand_id
1 'polypeptide(L)'
;MSIKITQPNPNIEIHLLNGRTLNGPRGTAVEEFLAKVKNDYPAPIVAAIINNEIHELTYPVSVESTCVPITMETADGARIYRRSLIFLLELAFSQCAFEGSLNIDHSVSSGGYYCVVRGRDPLSQAELDTLEQQMRKLVKDDLPFLRREVPIQEAIDYFTAKGHQDKLRLLKYRRKEYLTLYAVNGLMDYMHGYMVPSTKYLKWFGLKNVNGGFILQYPRRHSPTQLEKFGDYPKLIRAFRQYGDWLETLHIDSVGALNDAIATGRADEIVLVSEALHEQHIADTAQQIAERNSRIILIAGPSSSGKTTTSRRLAVQLLARGISPYPLELDHYFVSRDETPLDENGNHDFETIEALNLKRLAQDIEKLLSGEKVQLPRYNFVSGMSEDGDVVQLRDGQPLILEGIHGLNPRLIPERWTDSAFRLYVSALTQLNLDRHNRVSTTDTRLIRRIVRDARERGYSAQATISRWESVRRGEKRHIFPFQENADVMFNSALVYELSTLKPLAEPLLRQVPYNAPEFIEARRLLAFLEWFLPLDASLIPVNSIVREFLGGSVLKEFKIWRGGSGS
;
A
#
# COMPACT_ATOMS: atom_id res chain seq x y z
N MET A 1 20.04 37.40 -34.09
CA MET A 1 20.10 37.29 -32.62
C MET A 1 21.57 37.21 -32.22
N SER A 2 22.10 38.19 -31.47
CA SER A 2 23.48 38.15 -30.96
C SER A 2 23.48 37.62 -29.53
N ILE A 3 24.14 36.49 -29.29
CA ILE A 3 24.39 35.99 -27.94
C ILE A 3 25.44 36.91 -27.28
N LYS A 4 25.18 37.39 -26.07
CA LYS A 4 26.07 38.28 -25.32
C LYS A 4 26.52 37.62 -24.02
N ILE A 5 27.76 37.88 -23.61
CA ILE A 5 28.25 37.53 -22.27
C ILE A 5 27.65 38.52 -21.28
N THR A 6 26.95 38.04 -20.26
CA THR A 6 26.31 38.86 -19.23
C THR A 6 26.62 38.32 -17.82
N GLN A 7 26.39 39.14 -16.79
CA GLN A 7 26.36 38.68 -15.41
C GLN A 7 25.02 37.97 -15.12
N PRO A 8 24.97 37.01 -14.18
CA PRO A 8 23.72 36.39 -13.76
C PRO A 8 22.72 37.42 -13.24
N ASN A 9 21.44 37.30 -13.62
CA ASN A 9 20.38 38.15 -13.10
C ASN A 9 20.29 37.98 -11.56
N PRO A 10 20.29 39.07 -10.76
CA PRO A 10 20.10 38.98 -9.31
C PRO A 10 18.73 38.42 -8.92
N ASN A 11 17.73 38.54 -9.80
CA ASN A 11 16.44 37.91 -9.64
C ASN A 11 16.30 36.70 -10.57
N ILE A 12 15.41 35.78 -10.19
CA ILE A 12 15.01 34.63 -10.97
C ILE A 12 13.49 34.56 -11.06
N GLU A 13 13.03 33.89 -12.11
CA GLU A 13 11.62 33.64 -12.36
C GLU A 13 11.27 32.19 -12.06
N ILE A 14 10.13 32.00 -11.41
CA ILE A 14 9.50 30.71 -11.21
C ILE A 14 8.18 30.70 -11.98
N HIS A 15 8.05 29.77 -12.92
CA HIS A 15 6.87 29.64 -13.79
C HIS A 15 5.92 28.57 -13.24
N LEU A 16 4.69 28.98 -12.92
CA LEU A 16 3.63 28.06 -12.50
C LEU A 16 2.90 27.49 -13.73
N LEU A 17 2.36 26.29 -13.61
CA LEU A 17 1.61 25.64 -14.70
C LEU A 17 0.34 26.37 -15.13
N ASN A 18 -0.18 27.28 -14.29
CA ASN A 18 -1.31 28.13 -14.64
C ASN A 18 -0.93 29.39 -15.42
N GLY A 19 0.30 29.48 -15.94
CA GLY A 19 0.81 30.58 -16.75
C GLY A 19 1.29 31.79 -15.96
N ARG A 20 1.15 31.79 -14.62
CA ARG A 20 1.69 32.86 -13.76
C ARG A 20 3.18 32.69 -13.55
N THR A 21 3.89 33.80 -13.48
CA THR A 21 5.32 33.85 -13.19
C THR A 21 5.56 34.65 -11.92
N LEU A 22 6.38 34.12 -11.01
CA LEU A 22 6.78 34.76 -9.77
C LEU A 22 8.24 35.19 -9.91
N ASN A 23 8.55 36.46 -9.65
CA ASN A 23 9.91 37.00 -9.69
C ASN A 23 10.39 37.33 -8.28
N GLY A 24 11.64 37.00 -7.97
CA GLY A 24 12.23 37.25 -6.66
C GLY A 24 13.75 37.05 -6.66
N PRO A 25 14.43 37.37 -5.55
CA PRO A 25 15.88 37.25 -5.45
C PRO A 25 16.36 35.82 -5.71
N ARG A 26 17.53 35.70 -6.35
CA ARG A 26 18.19 34.41 -6.54
C ARG A 26 18.56 33.78 -5.20
N GLY A 27 18.26 32.50 -5.04
CA GLY A 27 18.53 31.75 -3.81
C GLY A 27 17.40 31.85 -2.77
N THR A 28 16.35 32.61 -3.03
CA THR A 28 15.15 32.64 -2.18
C THR A 28 14.52 31.24 -2.11
N ALA A 29 14.03 30.86 -0.93
CA ALA A 29 13.37 29.59 -0.71
C ALA A 29 12.03 29.51 -1.48
N VAL A 30 11.68 28.32 -2.00
CA VAL A 30 10.41 28.11 -2.72
C VAL A 30 9.20 28.55 -1.88
N GLU A 31 9.25 28.39 -0.55
CA GLU A 31 8.21 28.82 0.39
C GLU A 31 7.81 30.29 0.18
N GLU A 32 8.80 31.19 0.03
CA GLU A 32 8.57 32.63 -0.08
C GLU A 32 7.89 33.01 -1.39
N PHE A 33 8.26 32.34 -2.48
CA PHE A 33 7.56 32.49 -3.76
C PHE A 33 6.12 31.99 -3.64
N LEU A 34 5.92 30.76 -3.14
CA LEU A 34 4.60 30.16 -3.04
C LEU A 34 3.69 30.84 -2.02
N ALA A 35 4.23 31.58 -1.05
CA ALA A 35 3.46 32.40 -0.13
C ALA A 35 2.58 33.44 -0.85
N LYS A 36 2.95 33.87 -2.07
CA LYS A 36 2.17 34.80 -2.90
C LYS A 36 0.93 34.17 -3.54
N VAL A 37 0.92 32.85 -3.69
CA VAL A 37 -0.17 32.08 -4.34
C VAL A 37 -0.81 31.06 -3.40
N LYS A 38 -0.43 31.05 -2.11
CA LYS A 38 -0.91 30.07 -1.13
C LYS A 38 -2.44 30.04 -1.00
N ASN A 39 -3.10 31.19 -1.17
CA ASN A 39 -4.55 31.32 -1.04
C ASN A 39 -5.32 30.74 -2.24
N ASP A 40 -4.62 30.40 -3.33
CA ASP A 40 -5.23 29.77 -4.50
C ASP A 40 -5.45 28.27 -4.30
N TYR A 41 -4.89 27.70 -3.23
CA TYR A 41 -4.94 26.28 -2.93
C TYR A 41 -5.80 26.05 -1.67
N PRO A 42 -6.82 25.17 -1.73
CA PRO A 42 -7.70 24.91 -0.59
C PRO A 42 -6.97 24.17 0.55
N ALA A 43 -5.91 23.44 0.20
CA ALA A 43 -5.11 22.66 1.12
C ALA A 43 -3.71 23.25 1.31
N PRO A 44 -3.09 23.07 2.49
CA PRO A 44 -1.74 23.55 2.76
C PRO A 44 -0.73 23.01 1.75
N ILE A 45 0.08 23.91 1.20
CA ILE A 45 1.27 23.58 0.42
C ILE A 45 2.34 23.08 1.39
N VAL A 46 2.96 21.94 1.09
CA VAL A 46 3.97 21.28 1.94
C VAL A 46 5.30 21.03 1.23
N ALA A 47 5.33 21.10 -0.09
CA ALA A 47 6.51 20.94 -0.94
C ALA A 47 6.24 21.54 -2.33
N ALA A 48 7.19 21.42 -3.25
CA ALA A 48 7.01 21.80 -4.64
C ALA A 48 7.74 20.83 -5.57
N ILE A 49 7.25 20.68 -6.81
CA ILE A 49 8.00 20.09 -7.91
C ILE A 49 8.72 21.24 -8.61
N ILE A 50 10.06 21.24 -8.60
CA ILE A 50 10.90 22.19 -9.34
C ILE A 50 11.61 21.41 -10.46
N ASN A 51 11.41 21.79 -11.72
CA ASN A 51 12.03 21.14 -12.88
C ASN A 51 11.90 19.60 -12.89
N ASN A 52 10.69 19.10 -12.61
CA ASN A 52 10.30 17.68 -12.49
C ASN A 52 10.84 16.92 -11.27
N GLU A 53 11.43 17.61 -10.29
CA GLU A 53 11.88 16.99 -9.04
C GLU A 53 11.15 17.56 -7.83
N ILE A 54 10.78 16.70 -6.88
CA ILE A 54 10.23 17.17 -5.60
C ILE A 54 11.35 17.80 -4.76
N HIS A 55 11.06 18.97 -4.20
CA HIS A 55 11.88 19.69 -3.23
C HIS A 55 11.04 20.15 -2.03
N GLU A 56 11.67 20.23 -0.86
CA GLU A 56 11.08 20.91 0.30
C GLU A 56 10.85 22.39 0.01
N LEU A 57 9.93 23.02 0.76
CA LEU A 57 9.69 24.45 0.61
C LEU A 57 10.90 25.31 1.02
N THR A 58 11.83 24.76 1.81
CA THR A 58 13.09 25.41 2.18
C THR A 58 14.15 25.38 1.08
N TYR A 59 13.89 24.72 -0.05
CA TYR A 59 14.84 24.62 -1.16
C TYR A 59 15.12 26.01 -1.78
N PRO A 60 16.40 26.43 -1.86
CA PRO A 60 16.76 27.71 -2.46
C PRO A 60 16.77 27.62 -3.99
N VAL A 61 15.98 28.46 -4.66
CA VAL A 61 15.88 28.45 -6.13
C VAL A 61 16.94 29.37 -6.73
N SER A 62 17.94 28.78 -7.38
CA SER A 62 19.10 29.49 -7.92
C SER A 62 19.04 29.73 -9.43
N VAL A 63 18.11 29.11 -10.14
CA VAL A 63 17.92 29.20 -11.60
C VAL A 63 16.45 29.34 -11.94
N GLU A 64 16.15 29.98 -13.08
CA GLU A 64 14.78 30.02 -13.59
C GLU A 64 14.23 28.61 -13.74
N SER A 65 13.01 28.38 -13.25
CA SER A 65 12.48 27.04 -13.07
C SER A 65 10.98 26.97 -13.25
N THR A 66 10.48 25.81 -13.67
CA THR A 66 9.06 25.49 -13.54
C THR A 66 8.75 25.04 -12.12
N CYS A 67 7.58 25.41 -11.59
CA CYS A 67 7.16 25.04 -10.24
C CYS A 67 5.71 24.56 -10.20
N VAL A 68 5.50 23.41 -9.56
CA VAL A 68 4.18 22.87 -9.24
C VAL A 68 4.03 22.75 -7.73
N PRO A 69 3.13 23.52 -7.08
CA PRO A 69 2.89 23.36 -5.65
C PRO A 69 2.36 21.97 -5.30
N ILE A 70 2.93 21.36 -4.27
CA ILE A 70 2.47 20.07 -3.73
C ILE A 70 1.67 20.36 -2.46
N THR A 71 0.37 20.12 -2.51
CA THR A 71 -0.54 20.28 -1.36
C THR A 71 -0.78 18.95 -0.66
N MET A 72 -1.34 18.99 0.56
CA MET A 72 -1.76 17.79 1.31
C MET A 72 -2.84 16.93 0.61
N GLU A 73 -3.47 17.42 -0.46
CA GLU A 73 -4.42 16.64 -1.28
C GLU A 73 -3.71 15.70 -2.26
N THR A 74 -2.47 16.02 -2.62
CA THR A 74 -1.64 15.19 -3.50
C THR A 74 -1.12 13.96 -2.76
N ALA A 75 -0.75 12.92 -3.52
CA ALA A 75 -0.18 11.69 -2.97
C ALA A 75 1.10 11.98 -2.19
N ASP A 76 1.99 12.77 -2.78
CA ASP A 76 3.24 13.18 -2.18
C ASP A 76 3.06 14.09 -0.97
N GLY A 77 2.20 15.11 -1.05
CA GLY A 77 1.99 16.02 0.08
C GLY A 77 1.44 15.31 1.31
N ALA A 78 0.53 14.36 1.14
CA ALA A 78 0.07 13.53 2.26
C ALA A 78 1.17 12.61 2.82
N ARG A 79 2.06 12.07 1.98
CA ARG A 79 3.22 11.27 2.44
C ARG A 79 4.20 12.14 3.22
N ILE A 80 4.51 13.33 2.73
CA ILE A 80 5.40 14.32 3.36
C ILE A 80 4.86 14.73 4.74
N TYR A 81 3.57 15.06 4.81
CA TYR A 81 2.92 15.41 6.08
C TYR A 81 2.99 14.27 7.10
N ARG A 82 2.59 13.05 6.69
CA ARG A 82 2.57 11.88 7.59
C ARG A 82 3.94 11.48 8.10
N ARG A 83 4.95 11.51 7.22
CA ARG A 83 6.35 11.29 7.60
C ARG A 83 6.82 12.30 8.62
N SER A 84 6.52 13.57 8.39
CA SER A 84 6.86 14.65 9.31
C SER A 84 6.18 14.49 10.67
N LEU A 85 4.94 14.00 10.68
CA LEU A 85 4.18 13.70 11.89
C LEU A 85 4.77 12.53 12.69
N ILE A 86 5.33 11.51 12.03
CA ILE A 86 6.07 10.43 12.71
C ILE A 86 7.28 10.99 13.46
N PHE A 87 8.07 11.86 12.81
CA PHE A 87 9.22 12.49 13.47
C PHE A 87 8.79 13.36 14.67
N LEU A 88 7.68 14.10 14.54
CA LEU A 88 7.12 14.86 15.67
C LEU A 88 6.75 13.95 16.84
N LEU A 89 6.13 12.80 16.57
CA LEU A 89 5.78 11.80 17.59
C LEU A 89 7.05 11.24 18.25
N GLU A 90 8.07 10.88 17.47
CA GLU A 90 9.36 10.41 17.98
C GLU A 90 10.02 11.45 18.89
N LEU A 91 10.07 12.71 18.43
CA LEU A 91 10.64 13.81 19.19
C LEU A 91 9.88 14.02 20.51
N ALA A 92 8.55 14.04 20.48
CA ALA A 92 7.73 14.17 21.68
C ALA A 92 7.94 12.99 22.64
N PHE A 93 7.94 11.76 22.12
CA PHE A 93 8.15 10.54 22.90
C PHE A 93 9.50 10.56 23.61
N SER A 94 10.57 10.96 22.91
CA SER A 94 11.91 11.08 23.49
C SER A 94 12.00 12.10 24.63
N GLN A 95 11.21 13.17 24.58
CA GLN A 95 11.19 14.22 25.62
C GLN A 95 10.30 13.86 26.81
N CYS A 96 9.30 13.00 26.62
CA CYS A 96 8.51 12.44 27.73
C CYS A 96 9.31 11.44 28.58
N ALA A 97 10.48 10.98 28.10
CA ALA A 97 11.34 10.03 28.79
C ALA A 97 10.63 8.74 29.22
N PHE A 98 9.65 8.29 28.42
CA PHE A 98 8.99 7.01 28.63
C PHE A 98 9.98 5.86 28.42
N GLU A 99 9.87 4.83 29.25
CA GLU A 99 10.60 3.58 29.01
C GLU A 99 10.12 2.92 27.70
N GLY A 100 10.94 2.01 27.16
CA GLY A 100 10.62 1.26 25.95
C GLY A 100 10.95 1.97 24.64
N SER A 101 10.53 1.36 23.53
CA SER A 101 10.79 1.87 22.18
C SER A 101 9.50 2.08 21.41
N LEU A 102 9.32 3.28 20.85
CA LEU A 102 8.22 3.59 19.96
C LEU A 102 8.38 2.83 18.64
N ASN A 103 7.33 2.16 18.20
CA ASN A 103 7.27 1.46 16.93
C ASN A 103 6.00 1.86 16.17
N ILE A 104 6.17 2.18 14.89
CA ILE A 104 5.09 2.45 13.94
C ILE A 104 4.83 1.18 13.16
N ASP A 105 3.70 0.53 13.41
CA ASP A 105 3.40 -0.79 12.89
C ASP A 105 2.69 -0.67 11.52
N HIS A 106 1.36 -0.56 11.50
CA HIS A 106 0.58 -0.58 10.27
C HIS A 106 -0.38 0.60 10.11
N SER A 107 -0.86 0.84 8.89
CA SER A 107 -1.86 1.88 8.62
C SER A 107 -3.28 1.37 8.86
N VAL A 108 -4.12 2.21 9.47
CA VAL A 108 -5.56 1.92 9.65
C VAL A 108 -6.42 2.56 8.55
N SER A 109 -7.58 1.94 8.28
CA SER A 109 -8.46 2.34 7.16
C SER A 109 -9.20 3.67 7.34
N SER A 110 -9.42 4.16 8.57
CA SER A 110 -9.98 5.51 8.82
C SER A 110 -8.93 6.63 8.80
N GLY A 111 -7.65 6.30 8.61
CA GLY A 111 -6.56 7.27 8.62
C GLY A 111 -5.87 7.32 9.97
N GLY A 112 -4.67 6.76 9.99
CA GLY A 112 -3.77 6.77 11.14
C GLY A 112 -2.73 5.67 11.02
N TYR A 113 -1.75 5.69 11.91
CA TYR A 113 -0.82 4.60 12.12
C TYR A 113 -1.08 3.96 13.48
N TYR A 114 -1.23 2.65 13.50
CA TYR A 114 -1.17 1.88 14.74
C TYR A 114 0.27 1.88 15.25
N CYS A 115 0.45 2.27 16.50
CA CYS A 115 1.72 2.45 17.16
C CYS A 115 1.73 1.61 18.44
N VAL A 116 2.89 1.03 18.74
CA VAL A 116 3.12 0.26 19.96
C VAL A 116 4.41 0.71 20.63
N VAL A 117 4.47 0.61 21.95
CA VAL A 117 5.69 0.83 22.71
C VAL A 117 6.19 -0.53 23.19
N ARG A 118 7.34 -0.96 22.68
CA ARG A 118 7.92 -2.27 23.02
C ARG A 118 8.83 -2.17 24.23
N GLY A 119 8.96 -3.28 24.96
CA GLY A 119 9.80 -3.38 26.16
C GLY A 119 9.14 -2.84 27.42
N ARG A 120 7.82 -2.64 27.41
CA ARG A 120 6.99 -2.24 28.55
C ARG A 120 5.52 -2.52 28.29
N ASP A 121 4.69 -2.29 29.30
CA ASP A 121 3.24 -2.27 29.15
C ASP A 121 2.76 -1.10 28.26
N PRO A 122 1.62 -1.27 27.56
CA PRO A 122 1.03 -0.22 26.73
C PRO A 122 0.84 1.10 27.50
N LEU A 123 1.01 2.23 26.82
CA LEU A 123 0.78 3.54 27.42
C LEU A 123 -0.64 3.65 27.97
N SER A 124 -0.75 4.12 29.22
CA SER A 124 -2.03 4.49 29.82
C SER A 124 -2.65 5.68 29.09
N GLN A 125 -3.95 5.92 29.29
CA GLN A 125 -4.61 7.08 28.70
C GLN A 125 -3.96 8.41 29.16
N ALA A 126 -3.54 8.50 30.43
CA ALA A 126 -2.89 9.70 30.96
C ALA A 126 -1.50 9.95 30.34
N GLU A 127 -0.71 8.90 30.10
CA GLU A 127 0.57 9.02 29.38
C GLU A 127 0.35 9.42 27.92
N LEU A 128 -0.69 8.87 27.27
CA LEU A 128 -1.04 9.23 25.90
C LEU A 128 -1.50 10.68 25.77
N ASP A 129 -2.29 11.17 26.73
CA ASP A 129 -2.70 12.57 26.82
C ASP A 129 -1.47 13.48 27.02
N THR A 130 -0.51 13.06 27.85
CA THR A 130 0.77 13.76 28.06
C THR A 130 1.59 13.83 26.78
N LEU A 131 1.67 12.71 26.04
CA LEU A 131 2.38 12.63 24.76
C LEU A 131 1.75 13.56 23.72
N GLU A 132 0.41 13.56 23.59
CA GLU A 132 -0.30 14.44 22.68
C GLU A 132 -0.10 15.91 23.04
N GLN A 133 -0.17 16.27 24.33
CA GLN A 133 0.10 17.62 24.80
C GLN A 133 1.53 18.06 24.44
N GLN A 134 2.51 17.17 24.59
CA GLN A 134 3.89 17.46 24.23
C GLN A 134 4.07 17.66 22.72
N MET A 135 3.43 16.83 21.88
CA MET A 135 3.41 17.05 20.43
C MET A 135 2.79 18.41 20.10
N ARG A 136 1.67 18.78 20.72
CA ARG A 136 1.00 20.08 20.49
C ARG A 136 1.86 21.26 20.94
N LYS A 137 2.65 21.10 22.00
CA LYS A 137 3.65 22.10 22.43
C LYS A 137 4.74 22.28 21.36
N LEU A 138 5.35 21.19 20.90
CA LEU A 138 6.38 21.21 19.86
C LEU A 138 5.90 21.85 18.55
N VAL A 139 4.62 21.71 18.21
CA VAL A 139 4.00 22.42 17.06
C VAL A 139 3.93 23.94 17.29
N LYS A 140 3.64 24.39 18.51
CA LYS A 140 3.63 25.82 18.85
C LYS A 140 5.04 26.42 18.85
N ASP A 141 6.04 25.62 19.18
CA ASP A 141 7.44 26.04 19.24
C ASP A 141 8.08 26.28 17.84
N ASP A 142 7.40 25.90 16.74
CA ASP A 142 7.83 26.09 15.35
C ASP A 142 9.29 25.69 15.07
N LEU A 143 9.65 24.48 15.49
CA LEU A 143 11.01 23.97 15.37
C LEU A 143 11.31 23.58 13.91
N PRO A 144 12.42 24.04 13.31
CA PRO A 144 12.76 23.74 11.93
C PRO A 144 13.25 22.30 11.76
N PHE A 145 12.78 21.61 10.72
CA PHE A 145 13.31 20.31 10.31
C PHE A 145 14.53 20.51 9.42
N LEU A 146 15.73 20.33 9.97
CA LEU A 146 16.98 20.58 9.25
C LEU A 146 17.43 19.35 8.47
N ARG A 147 17.35 19.40 7.14
CA ARG A 147 17.89 18.36 6.25
C ARG A 147 19.41 18.47 6.17
N ARG A 148 20.11 17.36 6.41
CA ARG A 148 21.57 17.26 6.33
C ARG A 148 21.97 16.01 5.57
N GLU A 149 22.93 16.16 4.67
CA GLU A 149 23.65 15.02 4.09
C GLU A 149 24.89 14.78 4.94
N VAL A 150 25.00 13.58 5.52
CA VAL A 150 26.11 13.20 6.38
C VAL A 150 26.83 11.97 5.80
N PRO A 151 28.16 11.84 5.99
CA PRO A 151 28.88 10.60 5.67
C PRO A 151 28.23 9.40 6.36
N ILE A 152 28.25 8.24 5.70
CA ILE A 152 27.59 7.04 6.23
C ILE A 152 28.14 6.61 7.60
N GLN A 153 29.45 6.80 7.83
CA GLN A 153 30.08 6.48 9.11
C GLN A 153 29.55 7.35 10.26
N GLU A 154 29.34 8.64 10.02
CA GLU A 154 28.77 9.55 11.03
C GLU A 154 27.35 9.11 11.44
N ALA A 155 26.54 8.68 10.46
CA ALA A 155 25.22 8.12 10.74
C ALA A 155 25.30 6.81 11.54
N ILE A 156 26.24 5.92 11.20
CA ILE A 156 26.47 4.66 11.92
C ILE A 156 26.85 4.95 13.38
N ASP A 157 27.78 5.87 13.62
CA ASP A 157 28.24 6.22 14.96
C ASP A 157 27.09 6.79 15.80
N TYR A 158 26.30 7.70 15.21
CA TYR A 158 25.12 8.27 15.86
C TYR A 158 24.08 7.19 16.24
N PHE A 159 23.69 6.33 15.31
CA PHE A 159 22.70 5.29 15.58
C PHE A 159 23.22 4.18 16.51
N THR A 160 24.52 3.92 16.52
CA THR A 160 25.18 3.03 17.48
C THR A 160 25.06 3.60 18.89
N ALA A 161 25.40 4.88 19.08
CA ALA A 161 25.29 5.55 20.37
C ALA A 161 23.86 5.60 20.91
N LYS A 162 22.85 5.62 20.02
CA LYS A 162 21.42 5.56 20.37
C LYS A 162 20.87 4.14 20.54
N GLY A 163 21.64 3.10 20.21
CA GLY A 163 21.16 1.71 20.26
C GLY A 163 20.12 1.36 19.20
N HIS A 164 20.12 2.06 18.05
CA HIS A 164 19.16 1.85 16.95
C HIS A 164 19.58 0.68 16.04
N GLN A 165 19.59 -0.54 16.59
CA GLN A 165 20.11 -1.75 15.93
C GLN A 165 19.40 -2.11 14.60
N ASP A 166 18.10 -1.87 14.51
CA ASP A 166 17.28 -2.03 13.31
C ASP A 166 17.79 -1.14 12.15
N LYS A 167 18.08 0.14 12.43
CA LYS A 167 18.66 1.06 11.44
C LYS A 167 20.08 0.65 11.06
N LEU A 168 20.90 0.24 12.02
CA LEU A 168 22.27 -0.23 11.74
C LEU A 168 22.28 -1.45 10.81
N ARG A 169 21.41 -2.44 11.03
CA ARG A 169 21.24 -3.59 10.13
C ARG A 169 20.82 -3.17 8.74
N LEU A 170 19.92 -2.19 8.62
CA LEU A 170 19.48 -1.67 7.33
C LEU A 170 20.63 -0.95 6.59
N LEU A 171 21.41 -0.12 7.30
CA LEU A 171 22.52 0.65 6.73
C LEU A 171 23.69 -0.22 6.26
N LYS A 172 23.87 -1.42 6.82
CA LYS A 172 24.87 -2.41 6.38
C LYS A 172 24.83 -2.70 4.88
N TYR A 173 23.65 -2.64 4.26
CA TYR A 173 23.44 -2.94 2.84
C TYR A 173 23.33 -1.70 1.95
N ARG A 174 23.50 -0.50 2.53
CA ARG A 174 23.44 0.74 1.78
C ARG A 174 24.65 0.87 0.85
N ARG A 175 24.39 1.26 -0.41
CA ARG A 175 25.43 1.44 -1.44
C ARG A 175 25.98 2.86 -1.54
N LYS A 176 25.25 3.86 -1.04
CA LYS A 176 25.66 5.27 -1.07
C LYS A 176 26.53 5.58 0.15
N GLU A 177 27.61 6.33 -0.07
CA GLU A 177 28.58 6.73 0.97
C GLU A 177 28.06 7.82 1.93
N TYR A 178 26.84 8.29 1.72
CA TYR A 178 26.18 9.31 2.53
C TYR A 178 24.76 8.88 2.91
N LEU A 179 24.20 9.51 3.94
CA LEU A 179 22.80 9.40 4.35
C LEU A 179 22.20 10.79 4.51
N THR A 180 20.95 10.97 4.09
CA THR A 180 20.23 12.23 4.32
C THR A 180 19.45 12.14 5.62
N LEU A 181 19.84 12.84 6.67
CA LEU A 181 19.15 12.89 7.96
C LEU A 181 18.33 14.18 8.11
N TYR A 182 17.26 14.12 8.91
CA TYR A 182 16.60 15.30 9.44
C TYR A 182 16.95 15.47 10.91
N ALA A 183 17.23 16.70 11.33
CA ALA A 183 17.64 17.05 12.67
C ALA A 183 16.73 18.11 13.31
N VAL A 184 16.33 17.87 14.56
CA VAL A 184 15.62 18.83 15.42
C VAL A 184 16.09 18.65 16.87
N ASN A 185 16.53 19.72 17.53
CA ASN A 185 16.93 19.72 18.95
C ASN A 185 17.84 18.53 19.36
N GLY A 186 18.81 18.18 18.51
CA GLY A 186 19.76 17.09 18.76
C GLY A 186 19.25 15.68 18.46
N LEU A 187 17.96 15.50 18.18
CA LEU A 187 17.43 14.28 17.58
C LEU A 187 17.70 14.31 16.08
N MET A 188 18.31 13.27 15.56
CA MET A 188 18.48 13.01 14.13
C MET A 188 17.82 11.69 13.74
N ASP A 189 17.10 11.66 12.62
CA ASP A 189 16.61 10.41 12.05
C ASP A 189 16.55 10.43 10.50
N TYR A 190 16.61 9.25 9.90
CA TYR A 190 16.38 9.02 8.48
C TYR A 190 14.91 8.68 8.21
N MET A 191 14.22 9.60 7.53
CA MET A 191 12.77 9.50 7.32
C MET A 191 12.36 8.97 5.94
N HIS A 192 13.30 8.50 5.13
CA HIS A 192 13.04 7.92 3.79
C HIS A 192 12.15 8.81 2.88
N GLY A 193 12.48 10.10 2.79
CA GLY A 193 11.85 11.06 1.87
C GLY A 193 11.74 12.46 2.45
N TYR A 194 11.00 13.34 1.76
CA TYR A 194 10.89 14.75 2.11
C TYR A 194 9.99 15.02 3.32
N MET A 195 10.29 16.10 4.06
CA MET A 195 9.52 16.57 5.22
C MET A 195 9.04 18.02 5.02
N VAL A 196 8.05 18.42 5.82
CA VAL A 196 7.61 19.82 5.91
C VAL A 196 8.73 20.70 6.49
N PRO A 197 8.71 22.02 6.31
CA PRO A 197 9.78 22.91 6.79
C PRO A 197 9.99 22.91 8.31
N SER A 198 8.91 22.83 9.09
CA SER A 198 8.97 22.92 10.55
C SER A 198 7.74 22.32 11.22
N THR A 199 7.80 22.14 12.54
CA THR A 199 6.72 21.51 13.32
C THR A 199 5.40 22.27 13.23
N LYS A 200 5.38 23.59 12.96
CA LYS A 200 4.13 24.37 12.84
C LYS A 200 3.18 23.87 11.76
N TYR A 201 3.69 23.15 10.77
CA TYR A 201 2.88 22.59 9.68
C TYR A 201 1.99 21.45 10.15
N LEU A 202 2.33 20.77 11.26
CA LEU A 202 1.74 19.53 11.74
C LEU A 202 0.54 19.77 12.67
N LYS A 203 -0.47 20.49 12.18
CA LYS A 203 -1.59 20.99 12.99
C LYS A 203 -2.69 19.97 13.25
N TRP A 204 -2.86 19.02 12.34
CA TRP A 204 -3.98 18.07 12.33
C TRP A 204 -3.49 16.67 12.68
N PHE A 205 -3.64 16.32 13.95
CA PHE A 205 -3.40 14.97 14.47
C PHE A 205 -4.15 14.78 15.78
N GLY A 206 -4.24 13.52 16.20
CA GLY A 206 -4.74 13.11 17.52
C GLY A 206 -4.22 11.72 17.86
N LEU A 207 -4.14 11.41 19.15
CA LEU A 207 -3.77 10.09 19.65
C LEU A 207 -4.99 9.40 20.25
N LYS A 208 -5.15 8.10 19.96
CA LYS A 208 -6.25 7.30 20.53
C LYS A 208 -5.75 5.95 21.00
N ASN A 209 -5.99 5.61 22.26
CA ASN A 209 -5.69 4.30 22.79
C ASN A 209 -6.58 3.23 22.13
N VAL A 210 -5.97 2.16 21.61
CA VAL A 210 -6.66 1.05 20.94
C VAL A 210 -5.92 -0.27 21.18
N ASN A 211 -6.63 -1.27 21.72
CA ASN A 211 -6.23 -2.67 21.78
C ASN A 211 -4.84 -2.98 22.36
N GLY A 212 -4.28 -2.18 23.27
CA GLY A 212 -2.92 -2.39 23.79
C GLY A 212 -1.82 -1.67 23.00
N GLY A 213 -2.19 -0.66 22.22
CA GLY A 213 -1.31 0.35 21.66
C GLY A 213 -2.10 1.63 21.44
N PHE A 214 -1.70 2.46 20.49
CA PHE A 214 -2.45 3.67 20.16
C PHE A 214 -2.39 3.98 18.67
N ILE A 215 -3.33 4.78 18.20
CA ILE A 215 -3.37 5.27 16.82
C ILE A 215 -2.87 6.71 16.79
N LEU A 216 -1.84 6.98 15.99
CA LEU A 216 -1.48 8.33 15.53
C LEU A 216 -2.39 8.70 14.37
N GLN A 217 -3.41 9.51 14.62
CA GLN A 217 -4.37 9.94 13.61
C GLN A 217 -3.82 11.09 12.77
N TYR A 218 -4.15 11.09 11.48
CA TYR A 218 -3.79 12.15 10.53
C TYR A 218 -4.90 12.37 9.50
N PRO A 219 -4.95 13.54 8.85
CA PRO A 219 -5.93 13.83 7.81
C PRO A 219 -5.71 12.99 6.55
N ARG A 220 -6.80 12.75 5.83
CA ARG A 220 -6.80 12.04 4.54
C ARG A 220 -6.72 13.05 3.40
N ARG A 221 -6.22 12.63 2.23
CA ARG A 221 -5.99 13.50 1.07
C ARG A 221 -7.23 14.29 0.62
N HIS A 222 -8.38 13.63 0.55
CA HIS A 222 -9.65 14.28 0.19
C HIS A 222 -10.25 15.19 1.29
N SER A 223 -9.65 15.23 2.48
CA SER A 223 -10.04 16.11 3.59
C SER A 223 -8.80 16.46 4.41
N PRO A 224 -7.87 17.25 3.82
CA PRO A 224 -6.50 17.40 4.28
C PRO A 224 -6.34 18.18 5.59
N THR A 225 -7.40 18.85 6.04
CA THR A 225 -7.41 19.70 7.24
C THR A 225 -8.43 19.23 8.27
N GLN A 226 -8.96 18.01 8.12
CA GLN A 226 -9.93 17.42 9.05
C GLN A 226 -9.56 15.98 9.37
N LEU A 227 -9.77 15.59 10.62
CA LEU A 227 -9.63 14.21 11.05
C LEU A 227 -10.97 13.49 10.84
N GLU A 228 -10.94 12.37 10.12
CA GLU A 228 -12.13 11.51 9.98
C GLU A 228 -12.51 10.91 11.34
N LYS A 229 -13.77 10.48 11.50
CA LYS A 229 -14.16 9.72 12.69
C LYS A 229 -13.40 8.39 12.71
N PHE A 230 -12.97 7.97 13.89
CA PHE A 230 -12.34 6.66 14.05
C PHE A 230 -13.33 5.54 13.74
N GLY A 231 -12.95 4.67 12.81
CA GLY A 231 -13.58 3.35 12.66
C GLY A 231 -12.98 2.36 13.65
N ASP A 232 -13.72 1.30 13.93
CA ASP A 232 -13.19 0.12 14.63
C ASP A 232 -12.76 -0.93 13.59
N TYR A 233 -11.59 -1.52 13.78
CA TYR A 233 -10.97 -2.46 12.83
C TYR A 233 -10.33 -3.68 13.53
N PRO A 234 -11.08 -4.41 14.36
CA PRO A 234 -10.51 -5.44 15.23
C PRO A 234 -9.93 -6.62 14.44
N LYS A 235 -10.56 -7.01 13.31
CA LYS A 235 -10.07 -8.12 12.49
C LYS A 235 -8.81 -7.74 11.73
N LEU A 236 -8.74 -6.50 11.22
CA LEU A 236 -7.55 -5.98 10.55
C LEU A 236 -6.35 -5.90 11.50
N ILE A 237 -6.55 -5.34 12.70
CA ILE A 237 -5.49 -5.23 13.71
C ILE A 237 -5.00 -6.63 14.11
N ARG A 238 -5.91 -7.58 14.30
CA ARG A 238 -5.55 -8.98 14.62
C ARG A 238 -4.72 -9.62 13.50
N ALA A 239 -5.13 -9.46 12.25
CA ALA A 239 -4.41 -10.02 11.09
C ALA A 239 -2.99 -9.45 10.96
N PHE A 240 -2.82 -8.15 11.25
CA PHE A 240 -1.50 -7.52 11.31
C PHE A 240 -0.65 -8.10 12.45
N ARG A 241 -1.15 -8.13 13.69
CA ARG A 241 -0.40 -8.66 14.84
C ARG A 241 0.05 -10.10 14.66
N GLN A 242 -0.88 -10.98 14.24
CA GLN A 242 -0.57 -12.39 14.05
C GLN A 242 0.64 -12.60 13.12
N TYR A 243 0.76 -11.79 12.07
CA TYR A 243 1.88 -11.87 11.16
C TYR A 243 3.14 -11.18 11.70
N GLY A 244 3.01 -10.07 12.44
CA GLY A 244 4.12 -9.40 13.12
C GLY A 244 4.80 -10.28 14.17
N ASP A 245 4.00 -10.93 15.03
CA ASP A 245 4.48 -11.86 16.06
C ASP A 245 5.29 -13.01 15.45
N TRP A 246 4.89 -13.47 14.26
CA TRP A 246 5.62 -14.49 13.53
C TRP A 246 6.95 -13.99 12.96
N LEU A 247 6.97 -12.78 12.37
CA LEU A 247 8.23 -12.19 11.88
C LEU A 247 9.25 -12.03 13.01
N GLU A 248 8.80 -11.66 14.21
CA GLU A 248 9.64 -11.58 15.41
C GLU A 248 10.17 -12.94 15.83
N THR A 249 9.30 -13.95 15.86
CA THR A 249 9.65 -15.33 16.20
C THR A 249 10.72 -15.90 15.27
N LEU A 250 10.67 -15.52 13.99
CA LEU A 250 11.67 -15.91 12.99
C LEU A 250 12.89 -14.96 12.90
N HIS A 251 12.91 -13.90 13.72
CA HIS A 251 13.95 -12.88 13.70
C HIS A 251 14.15 -12.21 12.32
N ILE A 252 13.04 -11.95 11.62
CA ILE A 252 12.95 -11.28 10.30
C ILE A 252 11.94 -10.13 10.31
N ASP A 253 11.90 -9.40 11.42
CA ASP A 253 11.00 -8.30 11.75
C ASP A 253 11.30 -6.97 11.02
N SER A 254 12.42 -6.90 10.28
CA SER A 254 12.81 -5.72 9.50
C SER A 254 13.46 -6.11 8.17
N VAL A 255 13.48 -5.16 7.21
CA VAL A 255 14.18 -5.34 5.94
C VAL A 255 15.68 -5.59 6.17
N GLY A 256 16.28 -4.95 7.18
CA GLY A 256 17.66 -5.23 7.58
C GLY A 256 17.87 -6.70 8.00
N ALA A 257 16.96 -7.24 8.82
CA ALA A 257 17.00 -8.64 9.25
C ALA A 257 16.76 -9.63 8.10
N LEU A 258 15.81 -9.33 7.20
CA LEU A 258 15.61 -10.10 5.96
C LEU A 258 16.88 -10.11 5.10
N ASN A 259 17.51 -8.95 4.92
CA ASN A 259 18.75 -8.85 4.14
C ASN A 259 19.89 -9.63 4.79
N ASP A 260 20.03 -9.60 6.11
CA ASP A 260 20.99 -10.44 6.84
C ASP A 260 20.77 -11.93 6.57
N ALA A 261 19.52 -12.39 6.59
CA ALA A 261 19.21 -13.78 6.28
C ALA A 261 19.53 -14.15 4.82
N ILE A 262 19.21 -13.27 3.86
CA ILE A 262 19.57 -13.47 2.44
C ILE A 262 21.09 -13.54 2.28
N ALA A 263 21.82 -12.59 2.84
CA ALA A 263 23.28 -12.51 2.73
C ALA A 263 24.02 -13.68 3.40
N THR A 264 23.41 -14.29 4.42
CA THR A 264 23.97 -15.44 5.14
C THR A 264 23.50 -16.79 4.59
N GLY A 265 22.76 -16.79 3.47
CA GLY A 265 22.34 -18.02 2.79
C GLY A 265 21.10 -18.70 3.39
N ARG A 266 20.31 -18.01 4.22
CA ARG A 266 19.05 -18.51 4.82
C ARG A 266 17.79 -18.12 4.02
N ALA A 267 17.96 -17.80 2.74
CA ALA A 267 16.86 -17.33 1.90
C ALA A 267 15.81 -18.42 1.64
N ASP A 268 16.27 -19.66 1.43
CA ASP A 268 15.45 -20.86 1.26
C ASP A 268 14.62 -21.18 2.51
N GLU A 269 15.23 -21.12 3.70
CA GLU A 269 14.55 -21.26 4.99
C GLU A 269 13.39 -20.27 5.10
N ILE A 270 13.66 -18.97 4.85
CA ILE A 270 12.62 -17.93 4.92
C ILE A 270 11.47 -18.22 3.96
N VAL A 271 11.78 -18.58 2.72
CA VAL A 271 10.76 -18.90 1.71
C VAL A 271 9.91 -20.08 2.16
N LEU A 272 10.53 -21.17 2.61
CA LEU A 272 9.85 -22.38 3.06
C LEU A 272 8.92 -22.11 4.25
N VAL A 273 9.41 -21.43 5.30
CA VAL A 273 8.58 -21.16 6.49
C VAL A 273 7.47 -20.16 6.16
N SER A 274 7.75 -19.14 5.33
CA SER A 274 6.72 -18.18 4.89
C SER A 274 5.58 -18.87 4.12
N GLU A 275 5.92 -19.79 3.21
CA GLU A 275 4.92 -20.54 2.44
C GLU A 275 4.17 -21.55 3.28
N ALA A 276 4.84 -22.21 4.24
CA ALA A 276 4.21 -23.15 5.16
C ALA A 276 3.15 -22.46 6.04
N LEU A 277 3.48 -21.30 6.60
CA LEU A 277 2.55 -20.46 7.33
C LEU A 277 1.34 -20.04 6.50
N HIS A 278 1.62 -19.59 5.29
CA HIS A 278 0.58 -19.12 4.39
C HIS A 278 -0.33 -20.27 3.97
N GLU A 279 0.21 -21.48 3.77
CA GLU A 279 -0.58 -22.71 3.54
C GLU A 279 -1.41 -23.09 4.77
N GLN A 280 -0.85 -23.00 5.97
CA GLN A 280 -1.57 -23.26 7.24
C GLN A 280 -2.81 -22.36 7.36
N HIS A 281 -2.66 -21.05 7.11
CA HIS A 281 -3.80 -20.12 7.16
C HIS A 281 -4.89 -20.44 6.12
N ILE A 282 -4.53 -20.90 4.92
CA ILE A 282 -5.51 -21.32 3.90
C ILE A 282 -6.21 -22.60 4.34
N ALA A 283 -5.47 -23.57 4.90
CA ALA A 283 -6.04 -24.81 5.43
C ALA A 283 -7.00 -24.54 6.60
N ASP A 284 -6.64 -23.66 7.53
CA ASP A 284 -7.49 -23.22 8.65
C ASP A 284 -8.76 -22.52 8.14
N THR A 285 -8.64 -21.70 7.09
CA THR A 285 -9.79 -21.06 6.44
C THR A 285 -10.70 -22.11 5.79
N ALA A 286 -10.13 -23.11 5.09
CA ALA A 286 -10.89 -24.20 4.48
C ALA A 286 -11.60 -25.06 5.55
N GLN A 287 -10.97 -25.25 6.71
CA GLN A 287 -11.61 -25.91 7.86
C GLN A 287 -12.82 -25.13 8.35
N GLN A 288 -12.70 -23.82 8.59
CA GLN A 288 -13.82 -22.98 9.04
C GLN A 288 -14.98 -22.98 8.03
N ILE A 289 -14.69 -22.96 6.72
CA ILE A 289 -15.70 -23.07 5.66
C ILE A 289 -16.43 -24.41 5.74
N ALA A 290 -15.69 -25.50 5.93
CA ALA A 290 -16.25 -26.84 6.04
C ALA A 290 -17.16 -26.98 7.27
N GLU A 291 -16.73 -26.47 8.42
CA GLU A 291 -17.49 -26.50 9.68
C GLU A 291 -18.78 -25.69 9.59
N ARG A 292 -18.77 -24.56 8.88
CA ARG A 292 -19.97 -23.74 8.65
C ARG A 292 -20.91 -24.31 7.58
N ASN A 293 -20.45 -25.32 6.83
CA ASN A 293 -21.17 -25.89 5.68
C ASN A 293 -21.64 -24.80 4.67
N SER A 294 -20.77 -23.81 4.41
CA SER A 294 -21.11 -22.66 3.58
C SER A 294 -21.24 -23.02 2.11
N ARG A 295 -22.40 -22.71 1.51
CA ARG A 295 -22.66 -22.93 0.07
C ARG A 295 -22.11 -21.83 -0.83
N ILE A 296 -21.91 -20.63 -0.30
CA ILE A 296 -21.28 -19.51 -1.01
C ILE A 296 -20.05 -19.06 -0.23
N ILE A 297 -18.93 -18.92 -0.92
CA ILE A 297 -17.67 -18.41 -0.39
C ILE A 297 -17.33 -17.15 -1.19
N LEU A 298 -17.34 -16.01 -0.51
CA LEU A 298 -17.09 -14.70 -1.08
C LEU A 298 -15.64 -14.29 -0.82
N ILE A 299 -14.88 -14.00 -1.86
CA ILE A 299 -13.50 -13.53 -1.76
C ILE A 299 -13.43 -12.12 -2.33
N ALA A 300 -13.07 -11.15 -1.51
CA ALA A 300 -12.77 -9.80 -1.96
C ALA A 300 -11.42 -9.32 -1.49
N GLY A 301 -10.98 -8.22 -2.08
CA GLY A 301 -9.64 -7.73 -1.88
C GLY A 301 -9.29 -6.70 -2.94
N PRO A 302 -8.46 -5.72 -2.59
CA PRO A 302 -8.14 -4.65 -3.51
C PRO A 302 -7.22 -5.13 -4.66
N SER A 303 -6.91 -4.27 -5.63
CA SER A 303 -6.15 -4.68 -6.82
C SER A 303 -4.76 -5.25 -6.47
N SER A 304 -4.35 -6.36 -7.10
CA SER A 304 -3.05 -7.01 -6.83
C SER A 304 -2.89 -7.52 -5.39
N SER A 305 -3.99 -7.85 -4.72
CA SER A 305 -3.97 -8.57 -3.44
C SER A 305 -3.80 -10.08 -3.58
N GLY A 306 -3.84 -10.66 -4.78
CA GLY A 306 -3.68 -12.12 -4.97
C GLY A 306 -4.97 -12.93 -4.76
N LYS A 307 -6.15 -12.32 -4.93
CA LYS A 307 -7.46 -12.97 -4.79
C LYS A 307 -7.57 -14.25 -5.63
N THR A 308 -7.29 -14.15 -6.92
CA THR A 308 -7.43 -15.25 -7.89
C THR A 308 -6.52 -16.43 -7.53
N THR A 309 -5.28 -16.18 -7.10
CA THR A 309 -4.41 -17.28 -6.65
C THR A 309 -4.84 -17.83 -5.28
N THR A 310 -5.31 -16.98 -4.37
CA THR A 310 -5.86 -17.40 -3.07
C THR A 310 -7.10 -18.29 -3.25
N SER A 311 -8.01 -17.93 -4.16
CA SER A 311 -9.23 -18.70 -4.43
C SER A 311 -8.90 -20.09 -4.95
N ARG A 312 -7.87 -20.22 -5.80
CA ARG A 312 -7.42 -21.49 -6.34
C ARG A 312 -6.71 -22.35 -5.29
N ARG A 313 -5.85 -21.77 -4.44
CA ARG A 313 -5.25 -22.50 -3.30
C ARG A 313 -6.32 -22.96 -2.31
N LEU A 314 -7.28 -22.10 -1.99
CA LEU A 314 -8.40 -22.44 -1.13
C LEU A 314 -9.23 -23.58 -1.72
N ALA A 315 -9.47 -23.57 -3.03
CA ALA A 315 -10.19 -24.64 -3.70
C ALA A 315 -9.46 -25.99 -3.61
N VAL A 316 -8.12 -26.00 -3.71
CA VAL A 316 -7.30 -27.21 -3.49
C VAL A 316 -7.44 -27.71 -2.05
N GLN A 317 -7.41 -26.82 -1.06
CA GLN A 317 -7.58 -27.19 0.34
C GLN A 317 -8.99 -27.73 0.65
N LEU A 318 -10.03 -27.15 0.05
CA LEU A 318 -11.39 -27.68 0.14
C LEU A 318 -11.50 -29.07 -0.50
N LEU A 319 -10.87 -29.29 -1.67
CA LEU A 319 -10.83 -30.60 -2.32
C LEU A 319 -10.15 -31.66 -1.46
N ALA A 320 -9.03 -31.31 -0.81
CA ALA A 320 -8.35 -32.20 0.14
C ALA A 320 -9.25 -32.61 1.32
N ARG A 321 -10.28 -31.81 1.63
CA ARG A 321 -11.31 -32.09 2.64
C ARG A 321 -12.57 -32.75 2.08
N GLY A 322 -12.56 -33.16 0.81
CA GLY A 322 -13.71 -33.78 0.14
C GLY A 322 -14.78 -32.80 -0.33
N ILE A 323 -14.53 -31.49 -0.25
CA ILE A 323 -15.44 -30.44 -0.71
C ILE A 323 -14.98 -29.98 -2.10
N SER A 324 -15.84 -30.09 -3.12
CA SER A 324 -15.48 -29.75 -4.50
C SER A 324 -16.06 -28.41 -4.94
N PRO A 325 -15.49 -27.25 -4.58
CA PRO A 325 -16.05 -25.95 -4.94
C PRO A 325 -16.00 -25.69 -6.44
N TYR A 326 -16.89 -24.83 -6.94
CA TYR A 326 -16.79 -24.23 -8.27
C TYR A 326 -16.32 -22.77 -8.15
N PRO A 327 -15.15 -22.40 -8.67
CA PRO A 327 -14.70 -21.01 -8.70
C PRO A 327 -15.37 -20.24 -9.85
N LEU A 328 -15.92 -19.07 -9.53
CA LEU A 328 -16.54 -18.15 -10.47
C LEU A 328 -15.94 -16.75 -10.27
N GLU A 329 -15.28 -16.25 -11.31
CA GLU A 329 -14.63 -14.94 -11.32
C GLU A 329 -15.67 -13.85 -11.61
N LEU A 330 -15.87 -12.91 -10.69
CA LEU A 330 -16.86 -11.82 -10.83
C LEU A 330 -16.53 -10.88 -11.98
N ASP A 331 -15.26 -10.82 -12.37
CA ASP A 331 -14.78 -10.06 -13.53
C ASP A 331 -15.48 -10.49 -14.83
N HIS A 332 -15.98 -11.72 -14.93
CA HIS A 332 -16.76 -12.15 -16.10
C HIS A 332 -18.16 -11.52 -16.17
N TYR A 333 -18.64 -10.94 -15.08
CA TYR A 333 -19.95 -10.28 -15.00
C TYR A 333 -19.90 -8.77 -15.24
N PHE A 334 -18.76 -8.20 -15.67
CA PHE A 334 -18.74 -6.81 -16.10
C PHE A 334 -19.76 -6.55 -17.24
N VAL A 335 -20.45 -5.43 -17.17
CA VAL A 335 -21.25 -4.90 -18.29
C VAL A 335 -20.33 -4.50 -19.44
N SER A 336 -20.88 -4.35 -20.65
CA SER A 336 -20.07 -3.91 -21.79
C SER A 336 -19.49 -2.51 -21.55
N ARG A 337 -18.37 -2.19 -22.19
CA ARG A 337 -17.61 -0.96 -21.92
C ARG A 337 -18.45 0.31 -22.13
N ASP A 338 -19.32 0.30 -23.13
CA ASP A 338 -20.29 1.35 -23.44
C ASP A 338 -21.40 1.51 -22.38
N GLU A 339 -21.70 0.45 -21.63
CA GLU A 339 -22.67 0.44 -20.52
C GLU A 339 -22.00 0.71 -19.15
N THR A 340 -20.66 0.74 -19.10
CA THR A 340 -19.93 0.95 -17.85
C THR A 340 -20.20 2.37 -17.31
N PRO A 341 -20.63 2.51 -16.04
CA PRO A 341 -20.92 3.82 -15.45
C PRO A 341 -19.75 4.81 -15.56
N LEU A 342 -20.06 6.11 -15.65
CA LEU A 342 -19.06 7.16 -15.69
C LEU A 342 -18.87 7.79 -14.30
N ASP A 343 -17.64 8.17 -13.99
CA ASP A 343 -17.27 8.90 -12.77
C ASP A 343 -17.58 10.41 -12.89
N GLU A 344 -17.32 11.14 -11.81
CA GLU A 344 -17.52 12.59 -11.71
C GLU A 344 -16.77 13.40 -12.79
N ASN A 345 -15.74 12.82 -13.42
CA ASN A 345 -14.94 13.45 -14.47
C ASN A 345 -15.31 12.93 -15.87
N GLY A 346 -16.37 12.13 -16.00
CA GLY A 346 -16.81 11.55 -17.27
C GLY A 346 -15.97 10.36 -17.76
N ASN A 347 -15.10 9.79 -16.93
CA ASN A 347 -14.33 8.59 -17.27
C ASN A 347 -15.07 7.33 -16.81
N HIS A 348 -14.91 6.20 -17.51
CA HIS A 348 -15.49 4.94 -17.06
C HIS A 348 -14.99 4.52 -15.66
N ASP A 349 -15.93 4.25 -14.75
CA ASP A 349 -15.68 3.77 -13.40
C ASP A 349 -15.83 2.25 -13.33
N PHE A 350 -14.73 1.54 -13.57
CA PHE A 350 -14.70 0.07 -13.49
C PHE A 350 -14.70 -0.47 -12.05
N GLU A 351 -14.55 0.40 -11.05
CA GLU A 351 -14.43 0.01 -9.64
C GLU A 351 -15.75 0.18 -8.88
N THR A 352 -16.83 0.66 -9.52
CA THR A 352 -18.17 0.72 -8.92
C THR A 352 -18.91 -0.61 -9.09
N ILE A 353 -19.77 -0.96 -8.14
CA ILE A 353 -20.49 -2.25 -8.18
C ILE A 353 -21.47 -2.32 -9.36
N GLU A 354 -21.96 -1.17 -9.83
CA GLU A 354 -22.81 -1.05 -11.02
C GLU A 354 -22.07 -1.37 -12.32
N ALA A 355 -20.74 -1.49 -12.32
CA ALA A 355 -20.00 -2.05 -13.45
C ALA A 355 -20.26 -3.55 -13.62
N LEU A 356 -20.79 -4.24 -12.59
CA LEU A 356 -21.22 -5.63 -12.68
C LEU A 356 -22.70 -5.72 -13.08
N ASN A 357 -23.03 -6.69 -13.92
CA ASN A 357 -24.41 -7.08 -14.20
C ASN A 357 -24.98 -7.88 -13.01
N LEU A 358 -25.36 -7.16 -11.95
CA LEU A 358 -25.87 -7.74 -10.70
C LEU A 358 -27.14 -8.58 -10.91
N LYS A 359 -27.99 -8.19 -11.86
CA LYS A 359 -29.21 -8.94 -12.18
C LYS A 359 -28.87 -10.31 -12.76
N ARG A 360 -27.96 -10.37 -13.74
CA ARG A 360 -27.49 -11.64 -14.32
C ARG A 360 -26.77 -12.48 -13.27
N LEU A 361 -25.89 -11.87 -12.48
CA LEU A 361 -25.17 -12.55 -11.40
C LEU A 361 -26.11 -13.22 -10.41
N ALA A 362 -27.12 -12.48 -9.91
CA ALA A 362 -28.11 -13.02 -8.99
C ALA A 362 -28.87 -14.21 -9.61
N GLN A 363 -29.31 -14.09 -10.86
CA GLN A 363 -30.03 -15.17 -11.57
C GLN A 363 -29.16 -16.41 -11.77
N ASP A 364 -27.88 -16.22 -12.13
CA ASP A 364 -26.96 -17.33 -12.36
C ASP A 364 -26.61 -18.04 -11.05
N ILE A 365 -26.37 -17.31 -9.95
CA ILE A 365 -26.14 -17.89 -8.61
C ILE A 365 -27.34 -18.76 -8.20
N GLU A 366 -28.55 -18.25 -8.38
CA GLU A 366 -29.78 -18.96 -8.05
C GLU A 366 -29.91 -20.29 -8.80
N LYS A 367 -29.75 -20.26 -10.11
CA LYS A 367 -29.82 -21.44 -11.00
C LYS A 367 -28.69 -22.44 -10.75
N LEU A 368 -27.47 -21.95 -10.52
CA LEU A 368 -26.34 -22.82 -10.22
C LEU A 368 -26.57 -23.56 -8.90
N LEU A 369 -27.03 -22.87 -7.86
CA LEU A 369 -27.26 -23.48 -6.55
C LEU A 369 -28.48 -24.41 -6.50
N SER A 370 -29.44 -24.27 -7.44
CA SER A 370 -30.53 -25.22 -7.67
C SER A 370 -30.14 -26.42 -8.57
N GLY A 371 -28.90 -26.46 -9.08
CA GLY A 371 -28.40 -27.55 -9.92
C GLY A 371 -28.82 -27.45 -11.40
N GLU A 372 -29.28 -26.28 -11.85
CA GLU A 372 -29.62 -26.03 -13.25
C GLU A 372 -28.37 -25.75 -14.11
N LYS A 373 -28.50 -25.97 -15.43
CA LYS A 373 -27.48 -25.59 -16.41
C LYS A 373 -27.54 -24.09 -16.66
N VAL A 374 -26.40 -23.41 -16.60
CA VAL A 374 -26.25 -21.97 -16.81
C VAL A 374 -25.17 -21.69 -17.84
N GLN A 375 -25.49 -20.85 -18.82
CA GLN A 375 -24.52 -20.27 -19.75
C GLN A 375 -23.87 -19.05 -19.08
N LEU A 376 -22.66 -19.22 -18.54
CA LEU A 376 -21.97 -18.13 -17.86
C LEU A 376 -21.56 -17.04 -18.86
N PRO A 377 -21.48 -15.77 -18.44
CA PRO A 377 -20.82 -14.75 -19.23
C PRO A 377 -19.31 -14.95 -19.24
N ARG A 378 -18.65 -14.37 -20.25
CA ARG A 378 -17.21 -14.16 -20.28
C ARG A 378 -16.94 -12.73 -20.72
N TYR A 379 -16.44 -11.90 -19.82
CA TYR A 379 -15.99 -10.56 -20.18
C TYR A 379 -14.65 -10.60 -20.93
N ASN A 380 -14.62 -10.02 -22.12
CA ASN A 380 -13.41 -9.90 -22.94
C ASN A 380 -12.76 -8.54 -22.70
N PHE A 381 -11.65 -8.51 -21.95
CA PHE A 381 -10.95 -7.28 -21.60
C PHE A 381 -10.37 -6.51 -22.80
N VAL A 382 -10.14 -7.18 -23.93
CA VAL A 382 -9.61 -6.54 -25.15
C VAL A 382 -10.73 -5.78 -25.86
N SER A 383 -11.81 -6.47 -26.22
CA SER A 383 -12.97 -5.84 -26.89
C SER A 383 -13.80 -4.96 -25.95
N GLY A 384 -13.77 -5.27 -24.65
CA GLY A 384 -14.60 -4.63 -23.64
C GLY A 384 -16.05 -5.11 -23.64
N MET A 385 -16.34 -6.28 -24.20
CA MET A 385 -17.69 -6.81 -24.36
C MET A 385 -17.93 -8.05 -23.49
N SER A 386 -19.18 -8.25 -23.07
CA SER A 386 -19.64 -9.48 -22.44
C SER A 386 -20.05 -10.49 -23.52
N GLU A 387 -19.42 -11.67 -23.52
CA GLU A 387 -19.64 -12.76 -24.47
C GLU A 387 -20.20 -14.01 -23.75
N ASP A 388 -20.64 -15.02 -24.50
CA ASP A 388 -20.97 -16.32 -23.92
C ASP A 388 -19.70 -17.09 -23.54
N GLY A 389 -19.66 -17.57 -22.30
CA GLY A 389 -18.58 -18.35 -21.72
C GLY A 389 -18.86 -19.86 -21.69
N ASP A 390 -18.45 -20.53 -20.62
CA ASP A 390 -18.67 -21.96 -20.42
C ASP A 390 -20.12 -22.24 -19.95
N VAL A 391 -20.70 -23.36 -20.38
CA VAL A 391 -21.96 -23.89 -19.82
C VAL A 391 -21.63 -24.74 -18.60
N VAL A 392 -22.23 -24.40 -17.45
CA VAL A 392 -21.90 -24.99 -16.15
C VAL A 392 -23.15 -25.51 -15.48
N GLN A 393 -23.00 -26.64 -14.77
CA GLN A 393 -24.03 -27.20 -13.90
C GLN A 393 -23.34 -27.65 -12.61
N LEU A 394 -23.83 -27.19 -11.46
CA LEU A 394 -23.30 -27.64 -10.18
C LEU A 394 -23.91 -28.98 -9.79
N ARG A 395 -23.12 -29.81 -9.10
CA ARG A 395 -23.61 -31.01 -8.42
C ARG A 395 -24.35 -30.62 -7.15
N ASP A 396 -25.19 -31.52 -6.65
CA ASP A 396 -25.86 -31.29 -5.37
C ASP A 396 -24.84 -31.09 -4.24
N GLY A 397 -25.13 -30.13 -3.36
CA GLY A 397 -24.23 -29.72 -2.28
C GLY A 397 -22.94 -29.01 -2.71
N GLN A 398 -22.68 -28.82 -4.01
CA GLN A 398 -21.45 -28.19 -4.48
C GLN A 398 -21.42 -26.69 -4.10
N PRO A 399 -20.37 -26.20 -3.40
CA PRO A 399 -20.28 -24.79 -3.03
C PRO A 399 -19.71 -23.93 -4.18
N LEU A 400 -20.07 -22.65 -4.19
CA LEU A 400 -19.61 -21.66 -5.15
C LEU A 400 -18.59 -20.72 -4.49
N ILE A 401 -17.42 -20.55 -5.11
CA ILE A 401 -16.46 -19.51 -4.73
C ILE A 401 -16.66 -18.34 -5.70
N LEU A 402 -17.06 -17.17 -5.19
CA LEU A 402 -17.16 -15.93 -5.93
C LEU A 402 -15.97 -15.03 -5.58
N GLU A 403 -15.10 -14.74 -6.55
CA GLU A 403 -13.95 -13.87 -6.32
C GLU A 403 -14.02 -12.59 -7.15
N GLY A 404 -13.78 -11.44 -6.52
CA GLY A 404 -13.65 -10.16 -7.19
C GLY A 404 -13.64 -8.99 -6.22
N ILE A 405 -13.43 -7.77 -6.72
CA ILE A 405 -13.25 -6.59 -5.86
C ILE A 405 -14.46 -6.28 -4.97
N HIS A 406 -15.67 -6.68 -5.36
CA HIS A 406 -16.92 -6.45 -4.63
C HIS A 406 -17.42 -7.63 -3.80
N GLY A 407 -16.64 -8.71 -3.64
CA GLY A 407 -17.06 -9.92 -2.93
C GLY A 407 -17.72 -9.69 -1.56
N LEU A 408 -17.35 -8.61 -0.84
CA LEU A 408 -17.87 -8.30 0.49
C LEU A 408 -18.98 -7.24 0.52
N ASN A 409 -19.41 -6.75 -0.64
CA ASN A 409 -20.48 -5.79 -0.73
C ASN A 409 -21.82 -6.49 -0.43
N PRO A 410 -22.64 -6.01 0.54
CA PRO A 410 -23.92 -6.62 0.87
C PRO A 410 -24.91 -6.73 -0.30
N ARG A 411 -24.74 -5.91 -1.35
CA ARG A 411 -25.60 -5.91 -2.55
C ARG A 411 -25.22 -7.00 -3.58
N LEU A 412 -24.13 -7.74 -3.37
CA LEU A 412 -23.58 -8.63 -4.40
C LEU A 412 -24.41 -9.89 -4.64
N ILE A 413 -24.89 -10.53 -3.55
CA ILE A 413 -25.59 -11.81 -3.62
C ILE A 413 -27.06 -11.65 -3.17
N PRO A 414 -27.96 -12.56 -3.59
CA PRO A 414 -29.34 -12.54 -3.13
C PRO A 414 -29.42 -12.67 -1.60
N GLU A 415 -30.34 -11.92 -0.98
CA GLU A 415 -30.45 -11.77 0.47
C GLU A 415 -30.54 -13.09 1.23
N ARG A 416 -31.24 -14.10 0.66
CA ARG A 416 -31.40 -15.43 1.26
C ARG A 416 -30.09 -16.19 1.50
N TRP A 417 -29.00 -15.81 0.81
CA TRP A 417 -27.70 -16.45 0.95
C TRP A 417 -26.74 -15.67 1.86
N THR A 418 -27.11 -14.46 2.29
CA THR A 418 -26.24 -13.56 3.05
C THR A 418 -25.72 -14.21 4.34
N ASP A 419 -26.57 -14.87 5.11
CA ASP A 419 -26.18 -15.41 6.43
C ASP A 419 -25.39 -16.72 6.33
N SER A 420 -25.58 -17.47 5.25
CA SER A 420 -24.86 -18.74 5.00
C SER A 420 -23.55 -18.55 4.23
N ALA A 421 -23.33 -17.37 3.64
CA ALA A 421 -22.11 -17.04 2.93
C ALA A 421 -20.91 -16.89 3.88
N PHE A 422 -19.80 -17.53 3.53
CA PHE A 422 -18.49 -17.32 4.15
C PHE A 422 -17.75 -16.20 3.43
N ARG A 423 -17.18 -15.25 4.17
CA ARG A 423 -16.57 -14.04 3.64
C ARG A 423 -15.08 -13.97 3.95
N LEU A 424 -14.26 -13.94 2.92
CA LEU A 424 -12.80 -13.84 3.00
C LEU A 424 -12.32 -12.51 2.41
N TYR A 425 -11.61 -11.71 3.22
CA TYR A 425 -10.91 -10.53 2.73
C TYR A 425 -9.43 -10.83 2.51
N VAL A 426 -8.94 -10.67 1.28
CA VAL A 426 -7.55 -10.93 0.88
C VAL A 426 -6.83 -9.61 0.63
N SER A 427 -5.75 -9.34 1.37
CA SER A 427 -4.95 -8.12 1.21
C SER A 427 -3.46 -8.38 1.46
N ALA A 428 -2.60 -7.62 0.77
CA ALA A 428 -1.16 -7.64 1.00
C ALA A 428 -0.81 -6.83 2.25
N LEU A 429 -1.14 -7.35 3.44
CA LEU A 429 -0.93 -6.69 4.72
C LEU A 429 0.56 -6.76 5.12
N THR A 430 1.41 -6.09 4.33
CA THR A 430 2.86 -6.03 4.55
C THR A 430 3.18 -5.45 5.93
N GLN A 431 3.73 -6.30 6.79
CA GLN A 431 4.18 -6.01 8.16
C GLN A 431 5.67 -5.68 8.24
N LEU A 432 6.45 -6.11 7.25
CA LEU A 432 7.89 -5.88 7.25
C LEU A 432 8.17 -4.38 7.19
N ASN A 433 8.92 -3.84 8.16
CA ASN A 433 9.29 -2.44 8.19
C ASN A 433 10.76 -2.24 7.77
N LEU A 434 11.10 -1.05 7.26
CA LEU A 434 12.49 -0.69 7.00
C LEU A 434 13.25 -0.56 8.32
N ASP A 435 12.63 0.14 9.27
CA ASP A 435 13.04 0.26 10.67
C ASP A 435 11.79 0.55 11.54
N ARG A 436 11.97 0.70 12.86
CA ARG A 436 10.87 0.90 13.82
C ARG A 436 9.97 2.12 13.55
N HIS A 437 10.43 3.13 12.81
CA HIS A 437 9.65 4.34 12.50
C HIS A 437 9.17 4.37 11.04
N ASN A 438 9.84 3.62 10.16
CA ASN A 438 9.62 3.65 8.72
C ASN A 438 9.04 2.34 8.21
N ARG A 439 7.71 2.28 8.10
CA ARG A 439 7.01 1.11 7.59
C ARG A 439 7.11 0.93 6.07
N VAL A 440 6.98 -0.32 5.63
CA VAL A 440 6.67 -0.59 4.22
C VAL A 440 5.19 -0.35 3.96
N SER A 441 4.88 0.33 2.86
CA SER A 441 3.51 0.62 2.50
C SER A 441 2.86 -0.54 1.76
N THR A 442 1.77 -1.10 2.30
CA THR A 442 0.87 -2.03 1.56
C THR A 442 0.50 -1.51 0.17
N THR A 443 0.28 -0.20 0.04
CA THR A 443 -0.01 0.43 -1.25
C THR A 443 1.16 0.31 -2.22
N ASP A 444 2.40 0.46 -1.74
CA ASP A 444 3.59 0.39 -2.57
C ASP A 444 3.88 -1.06 -2.98
N THR A 445 3.78 -2.01 -2.04
CA THR A 445 3.89 -3.45 -2.34
C THR A 445 2.91 -3.85 -3.45
N ARG A 446 1.66 -3.41 -3.34
CA ARG A 446 0.62 -3.71 -4.34
C ARG A 446 0.85 -3.01 -5.68
N LEU A 447 1.36 -1.78 -5.68
CA LEU A 447 1.75 -1.10 -6.92
C LEU A 447 2.91 -1.83 -7.62
N ILE A 448 3.92 -2.29 -6.87
CA ILE A 448 5.05 -3.05 -7.41
C ILE A 448 4.57 -4.40 -7.99
N ARG A 449 3.75 -5.15 -7.24
CA ARG A 449 3.06 -6.36 -7.74
C ARG A 449 2.34 -6.09 -9.07
N ARG A 450 1.62 -4.96 -9.14
CA ARG A 450 0.86 -4.55 -10.32
C ARG A 450 1.75 -4.20 -11.50
N ILE A 451 2.83 -3.45 -11.30
CA ILE A 451 3.79 -3.06 -12.34
C ILE A 451 4.39 -4.31 -13.00
N VAL A 452 4.87 -5.26 -12.19
CA VAL A 452 5.50 -6.49 -12.72
C VAL A 452 4.47 -7.34 -13.47
N ARG A 453 3.29 -7.55 -12.88
CA ARG A 453 2.22 -8.34 -13.51
C ARG A 453 1.71 -7.70 -14.79
N ASP A 454 1.39 -6.40 -14.77
CA ASP A 454 0.79 -5.71 -15.91
C ASP A 454 1.78 -5.65 -17.10
N ALA A 455 3.07 -5.48 -16.84
CA ALA A 455 4.10 -5.57 -17.88
C ALA A 455 4.17 -6.96 -18.53
N ARG A 456 4.13 -8.02 -17.72
CA ARG A 456 4.24 -9.41 -18.20
C ARG A 456 2.97 -9.90 -18.90
N GLU A 457 1.81 -9.68 -18.29
CA GLU A 457 0.54 -10.32 -18.68
C GLU A 457 -0.32 -9.43 -19.59
N ARG A 458 -0.11 -8.11 -19.56
CA ARG A 458 -0.98 -7.14 -20.25
C ARG A 458 -0.23 -6.21 -21.20
N GLY A 459 1.12 -6.28 -21.22
CA GLY A 459 1.96 -5.43 -22.06
C GLY A 459 1.95 -3.94 -21.66
N TYR A 460 1.47 -3.59 -20.47
CA TYR A 460 1.50 -2.19 -20.01
C TYR A 460 2.88 -1.80 -19.50
N SER A 461 3.35 -0.62 -19.86
CA SER A 461 4.57 -0.04 -19.28
C SER A 461 4.35 0.34 -17.81
N ALA A 462 5.44 0.45 -17.03
CA ALA A 462 5.37 0.96 -15.66
C ALA A 462 4.72 2.36 -15.62
N GLN A 463 5.00 3.21 -16.60
CA GLN A 463 4.37 4.52 -16.74
C GLN A 463 2.84 4.39 -16.84
N ALA A 464 2.32 3.53 -17.72
CA ALA A 464 0.89 3.34 -17.89
C ALA A 464 0.20 2.75 -16.63
N THR A 465 0.90 1.89 -15.89
CA THR A 465 0.38 1.36 -14.62
C THR A 465 0.36 2.43 -13.53
N ILE A 466 1.42 3.24 -13.39
CA ILE A 466 1.52 4.32 -12.41
C ILE A 466 0.46 5.39 -12.67
N SER A 467 0.25 5.80 -13.93
CA SER A 467 -0.71 6.86 -14.28
C SER A 467 -2.16 6.52 -13.88
N ARG A 468 -2.52 5.23 -13.91
CA ARG A 468 -3.86 4.73 -13.55
C ARG A 468 -4.01 4.44 -12.05
N TRP A 469 -2.93 4.43 -11.28
CA TRP A 469 -2.93 3.96 -9.91
C TRP A 469 -3.85 4.78 -8.99
N GLU A 470 -3.90 6.10 -9.17
CA GLU A 470 -4.75 6.98 -8.36
C GLU A 470 -6.25 6.72 -8.56
N SER A 471 -6.68 6.42 -9.79
CA SER A 471 -8.07 6.04 -10.09
C SER A 471 -8.44 4.74 -9.36
N VAL A 472 -7.58 3.72 -9.45
CA VAL A 472 -7.76 2.44 -8.74
C VAL A 472 -7.85 2.67 -7.24
N ARG A 473 -6.95 3.47 -6.67
CA ARG A 473 -6.93 3.79 -5.24
C ARG A 473 -8.20 4.52 -4.77
N ARG A 474 -8.78 5.36 -5.62
CA ARG A 474 -10.06 6.02 -5.37
C ARG A 474 -11.20 5.00 -5.33
N GLY A 475 -11.26 4.10 -6.31
CA GLY A 475 -12.24 3.01 -6.35
C GLY A 475 -12.17 2.11 -5.12
N GLU A 476 -10.96 1.68 -4.74
CA GLU A 476 -10.74 0.87 -3.53
C GLU A 476 -11.25 1.55 -2.25
N LYS A 477 -11.00 2.85 -2.10
CA LYS A 477 -11.46 3.62 -0.93
C LYS A 477 -12.98 3.70 -0.87
N ARG A 478 -13.66 3.81 -2.01
CA ARG A 478 -15.12 3.98 -2.10
C ARG A 478 -15.87 2.65 -2.00
N HIS A 479 -15.34 1.59 -2.62
CA HIS A 479 -16.14 0.40 -2.89
C HIS A 479 -15.57 -0.91 -2.32
N ILE A 480 -14.37 -0.90 -1.72
CA ILE A 480 -13.74 -2.11 -1.17
C ILE A 480 -13.46 -1.97 0.32
N PHE A 481 -12.65 -0.98 0.72
CA PHE A 481 -12.24 -0.79 2.13
C PHE A 481 -13.41 -0.57 3.10
N PRO A 482 -14.54 0.08 2.72
CA PRO A 482 -15.70 0.18 3.61
C PRO A 482 -16.31 -1.16 4.01
N PHE A 483 -16.10 -2.22 3.21
CA PHE A 483 -16.70 -3.54 3.44
C PHE A 483 -15.72 -4.57 3.99
N GLN A 484 -14.44 -4.22 4.21
CA GLN A 484 -13.42 -5.21 4.61
C GLN A 484 -13.70 -5.88 5.96
N GLU A 485 -14.32 -5.17 6.91
CA GLU A 485 -14.66 -5.71 8.25
C GLU A 485 -15.91 -6.61 8.22
N ASN A 486 -16.65 -6.64 7.10
CA ASN A 486 -17.73 -7.60 6.87
C ASN A 486 -17.18 -9.03 6.71
N ALA A 487 -15.87 -9.20 6.52
CA ALA A 487 -15.25 -10.50 6.34
C ALA A 487 -15.29 -11.35 7.61
N ASP A 488 -15.55 -12.65 7.47
CA ASP A 488 -15.40 -13.62 8.55
C ASP A 488 -13.90 -13.84 8.86
N VAL A 489 -13.08 -13.90 7.81
CA VAL A 489 -11.62 -14.08 7.90
C VAL A 489 -10.90 -13.01 7.08
N MET A 490 -9.81 -12.47 7.62
CA MET A 490 -8.85 -11.67 6.89
C MET A 490 -7.60 -12.48 6.60
N PHE A 491 -7.22 -12.51 5.32
CA PHE A 491 -6.08 -13.24 4.83
C PHE A 491 -4.99 -12.29 4.36
N ASN A 492 -3.82 -12.39 5.02
CA ASN A 492 -2.64 -11.67 4.60
C ASN A 492 -1.95 -12.43 3.46
N SER A 493 -2.01 -11.88 2.25
CA SER A 493 -1.32 -12.45 1.09
C SER A 493 0.10 -11.92 0.90
N ALA A 494 0.58 -11.04 1.78
CA ALA A 494 1.97 -10.59 1.76
C ALA A 494 2.88 -11.71 2.26
N LEU A 495 4.02 -11.87 1.58
CA LEU A 495 5.07 -12.79 1.96
C LEU A 495 6.33 -11.97 2.19
N VAL A 496 7.03 -12.23 3.30
CA VAL A 496 8.13 -11.36 3.78
C VAL A 496 9.23 -11.13 2.74
N TYR A 497 9.49 -12.14 1.90
CA TYR A 497 10.55 -12.12 0.90
C TYR A 497 10.13 -11.49 -0.45
N GLU A 498 8.86 -11.14 -0.64
CA GLU A 498 8.31 -10.89 -1.98
C GLU A 498 8.91 -9.67 -2.68
N LEU A 499 9.26 -8.62 -1.94
CA LEU A 499 9.85 -7.42 -2.54
C LEU A 499 11.27 -7.71 -3.03
N SER A 500 12.00 -8.61 -2.37
CA SER A 500 13.31 -9.08 -2.80
C SER A 500 13.25 -9.87 -4.11
N THR A 501 12.16 -10.60 -4.38
CA THR A 501 11.96 -11.34 -5.64
C THR A 501 11.35 -10.49 -6.75
N LEU A 502 10.51 -9.50 -6.40
CA LEU A 502 9.92 -8.58 -7.36
C LEU A 502 10.93 -7.53 -7.85
N LYS A 503 11.88 -7.13 -7.01
CA LYS A 503 12.88 -6.09 -7.30
C LYS A 503 13.60 -6.27 -8.65
N PRO A 504 14.20 -7.44 -8.96
CA PRO A 504 14.89 -7.64 -10.24
C PRO A 504 14.01 -7.43 -11.48
N LEU A 505 12.69 -7.62 -11.36
CA LEU A 505 11.74 -7.41 -12.44
C LEU A 505 11.18 -5.98 -12.45
N ALA A 506 10.98 -5.37 -11.28
CA ALA A 506 10.42 -4.04 -11.16
C ALA A 506 11.43 -2.94 -11.52
N GLU A 507 12.70 -3.05 -11.11
CA GLU A 507 13.71 -2.01 -11.34
C GLU A 507 13.92 -1.67 -12.83
N PRO A 508 14.08 -2.65 -13.76
CA PRO A 508 14.21 -2.36 -15.18
C PRO A 508 12.98 -1.66 -15.76
N LEU A 509 11.77 -2.01 -15.30
CA LEU A 509 10.52 -1.41 -15.76
C LEU A 509 10.39 0.04 -15.28
N LEU A 510 10.73 0.31 -14.02
CA LEU A 510 10.68 1.65 -13.44
C LEU A 510 11.71 2.59 -14.08
N ARG A 511 12.90 2.08 -14.45
CA ARG A 511 13.94 2.87 -15.14
C ARG A 511 13.58 3.29 -16.56
N GLN A 512 12.60 2.63 -17.18
CA GLN A 512 12.11 2.98 -18.52
C GLN A 512 11.13 4.16 -18.51
N VAL A 513 10.67 4.63 -17.33
CA VAL A 513 9.78 5.78 -17.24
C VAL A 513 10.54 7.06 -17.64
N PRO A 514 10.08 7.81 -18.66
CA PRO A 514 10.81 9.00 -19.15
C PRO A 514 10.91 10.11 -18.09
N TYR A 515 12.06 10.81 -18.04
CA TYR A 515 12.30 11.89 -17.06
C TYR A 515 11.27 13.03 -17.13
N ASN A 516 10.75 13.33 -18.31
CA ASN A 516 9.76 14.38 -18.54
C ASN A 516 8.30 13.93 -18.29
N ALA A 517 8.08 12.65 -17.95
CA ALA A 517 6.75 12.13 -17.65
C ALA A 517 6.37 12.44 -16.19
N PRO A 518 5.11 12.81 -15.88
CA PRO A 518 4.67 13.02 -14.50
C PRO A 518 4.90 11.79 -13.60
N GLU A 519 4.82 10.58 -14.16
CA GLU A 519 5.02 9.32 -13.45
C GLU A 519 6.48 9.09 -12.99
N PHE A 520 7.44 9.84 -13.54
CA PHE A 520 8.86 9.72 -13.19
C PHE A 520 9.11 9.91 -11.70
N ILE A 521 8.38 10.83 -11.07
CA ILE A 521 8.49 11.12 -9.63
C ILE A 521 8.18 9.87 -8.80
N GLU A 522 7.06 9.20 -9.11
CA GLU A 522 6.65 7.97 -8.41
C GLU A 522 7.59 6.82 -8.74
N ALA A 523 8.04 6.70 -10.00
CA ALA A 523 8.99 5.68 -10.41
C ALA A 523 10.34 5.80 -9.66
N ARG A 524 10.88 7.01 -9.57
CA ARG A 524 12.10 7.32 -8.81
C ARG A 524 11.93 7.04 -7.32
N ARG A 525 10.77 7.36 -6.75
CA ARG A 525 10.46 7.05 -5.36
C ARG A 525 10.44 5.54 -5.10
N LEU A 526 9.80 4.76 -5.98
CA LEU A 526 9.77 3.31 -5.88
C LEU A 526 11.17 2.68 -6.07
N LEU A 527 12.01 3.22 -6.95
CA LEU A 527 13.40 2.81 -7.09
C LEU A 527 14.19 3.06 -5.79
N ALA A 528 14.10 4.26 -5.22
CA ALA A 528 14.76 4.59 -3.94
C ALA A 528 14.25 3.73 -2.78
N PHE A 529 13.00 3.28 -2.83
CA PHE A 529 12.44 2.33 -1.89
C PHE A 529 13.00 0.90 -2.08
N LEU A 530 13.02 0.41 -3.32
CA LEU A 530 13.54 -0.92 -3.66
C LEU A 530 15.05 -1.05 -3.43
N GLU A 531 15.81 0.06 -3.41
CA GLU A 531 17.25 0.07 -3.08
C GLU A 531 17.56 -0.62 -1.74
N TRP A 532 16.62 -0.62 -0.79
CA TRP A 532 16.80 -1.21 0.55
C TRP A 532 16.66 -2.74 0.61
N PHE A 533 16.19 -3.39 -0.45
CA PHE A 533 16.00 -4.84 -0.48
C PHE A 533 17.14 -5.51 -1.25
N LEU A 534 17.74 -6.56 -0.68
CA LEU A 534 18.60 -7.45 -1.45
C LEU A 534 17.76 -8.30 -2.42
N PRO A 535 18.23 -8.54 -3.66
CA PRO A 535 17.52 -9.39 -4.59
C PRO A 535 17.53 -10.85 -4.11
N LEU A 536 16.44 -11.57 -4.36
CA LEU A 536 16.29 -13.01 -4.07
C LEU A 536 15.94 -13.77 -5.35
N ASP A 537 16.55 -14.94 -5.55
CA ASP A 537 16.34 -15.76 -6.75
C ASP A 537 14.93 -16.35 -6.79
N ALA A 538 14.21 -16.06 -7.89
CA ALA A 538 12.87 -16.57 -8.12
C ALA A 538 12.81 -18.09 -8.25
N SER A 539 13.93 -18.80 -8.46
CA SER A 539 13.98 -20.27 -8.49
C SER A 539 13.58 -20.92 -7.15
N LEU A 540 13.82 -20.23 -6.04
CA LEU A 540 13.48 -20.68 -4.68
C LEU A 540 11.97 -20.69 -4.43
N ILE A 541 11.20 -19.96 -5.23
CA ILE A 541 9.78 -19.71 -4.94
C ILE A 541 8.91 -20.89 -5.40
N PRO A 542 8.11 -21.52 -4.52
CA PRO A 542 7.26 -22.62 -4.92
C PRO A 542 6.31 -22.25 -6.07
N VAL A 543 6.07 -23.18 -6.98
CA VAL A 543 5.25 -22.95 -8.18
C VAL A 543 3.77 -22.69 -7.87
N ASN A 544 3.30 -23.04 -6.67
CA ASN A 544 1.96 -22.75 -6.14
C ASN A 544 1.91 -21.53 -5.20
N SER A 545 3.03 -20.79 -5.03
CA SER A 545 3.05 -19.55 -4.25
C SER A 545 2.12 -18.48 -4.83
N ILE A 546 1.53 -17.64 -3.98
CA ILE A 546 0.79 -16.45 -4.45
C ILE A 546 1.69 -15.50 -5.24
N VAL A 547 2.97 -15.40 -4.86
CA VAL A 547 3.92 -14.48 -5.51
C VAL A 547 4.14 -14.86 -6.99
N ARG A 548 3.92 -16.13 -7.36
CA ARG A 548 3.96 -16.60 -8.76
C ARG A 548 2.89 -15.99 -9.66
N GLU A 549 1.81 -15.42 -9.10
CA GLU A 549 0.88 -14.58 -9.86
C GLU A 549 1.63 -13.41 -10.53
N PHE A 550 2.54 -12.80 -9.77
CA PHE A 550 3.28 -11.60 -10.16
C PHE A 550 4.64 -11.91 -10.81
N LEU A 551 5.33 -12.97 -10.41
CA LEU A 551 6.60 -13.38 -11.03
C LEU A 551 6.40 -14.18 -12.33
N GLY A 552 5.32 -14.96 -12.42
CA GLY A 552 5.08 -15.93 -13.49
C GLY A 552 5.49 -17.35 -13.10
N GLY A 553 5.10 -18.32 -13.94
CA GLY A 553 5.36 -19.74 -13.68
C GLY A 553 4.46 -20.39 -12.63
N SER A 554 3.28 -19.81 -12.36
CA SER A 554 2.32 -20.42 -11.43
C SER A 554 1.63 -21.64 -12.06
N VAL A 555 1.68 -22.79 -11.38
CA VAL A 555 0.88 -23.97 -11.78
C VAL A 555 -0.63 -23.77 -11.55
N LEU A 556 -1.00 -22.73 -10.79
CA LEU A 556 -2.39 -22.39 -10.52
C LEU A 556 -3.01 -21.55 -11.64
N LYS A 557 -2.22 -21.02 -12.58
CA LYS A 557 -2.74 -20.10 -13.63
C LYS A 557 -3.86 -20.72 -14.45
N GLU A 558 -3.74 -21.99 -14.79
CA GLU A 558 -4.71 -22.72 -15.59
C GLU A 558 -5.42 -23.82 -14.80
N PHE A 559 -5.24 -23.85 -13.47
CA PHE A 559 -5.81 -24.91 -12.64
C PHE A 559 -7.34 -24.91 -12.79
N LYS A 560 -7.85 -26.02 -13.33
CA LYS A 560 -9.28 -26.34 -13.38
C LYS A 560 -9.48 -27.64 -12.62
N ILE A 561 -10.47 -27.63 -11.74
CA ILE A 561 -10.85 -28.80 -10.95
C ILE A 561 -11.50 -29.81 -11.92
N TRP A 562 -10.99 -31.04 -11.95
CA TRP A 562 -11.44 -32.12 -12.85
C TRP A 562 -11.41 -31.76 -14.36
N ARG A 563 -10.22 -31.45 -14.90
CA ARG A 563 -10.00 -31.37 -16.36
C ARG A 563 -10.40 -32.72 -17.01
N GLY A 564 -11.64 -32.83 -17.53
CA GLY A 564 -12.15 -34.02 -18.22
C GLY A 564 -13.42 -34.67 -17.67
N GLY A 565 -14.12 -34.06 -16.70
CA GLY A 565 -15.26 -34.70 -16.01
C GLY A 565 -16.66 -34.25 -16.44
N SER A 566 -16.95 -34.08 -17.73
CA SER A 566 -18.32 -34.14 -18.24
C SER A 566 -18.61 -35.58 -18.68
N GLY A 567 -18.84 -36.49 -17.72
CA GLY A 567 -19.23 -37.86 -18.06
C GLY A 567 -18.83 -38.90 -17.03
N SER A 568 -19.63 -39.02 -15.97
CA SER A 568 -20.17 -40.28 -15.42
C SER A 568 -21.04 -39.93 -14.23
#